data_AF-A0A4P9WI18-F1
#
_entry.id   AF-A0A4P9WI18-F1
#
_cell.length_a   1.000
_cell.length_b   1.000
_cell.length_c   1.000
_cell.angle_alpha   90.00
_cell.angle_beta   90.00
_cell.angle_gamma   90.00
#
_symmetry.space_group_name_H-M   'P 1'
#
loop_
_entity.id
_entity.type
_entity.pdbx_description
1 polymer ?
#
loop_
_entity_poly.entity_id
_entity_poly.type
_entity_poly.pdbx_seq_one_letter_code
_entity_poly.pdbx_strand_id
1 'polypeptide(L)'
;MAVLTALVGALMGALTLATPSSARVLPRSSLAGTFAASIDACPALPPRTSPPTSVAGKIPVKSISLWIARGWTHLTISHHHPPPPDLRPSDFKAFIAMGDSITAGFGAEGEQKNIFHDLNEDRGISFSGGGDPGAVSLANFFKNYVPGNNITGPSTGVHGVELCYGILCPANQYKTSDHFNVAQS
;
A
#
# COMPACT_ATOMS: atom_id res chain seq x y z
N MET A 1 -5.30 46.13 -37.94
CA MET A 1 -5.19 45.80 -36.50
C MET A 1 -6.57 45.78 -35.80
N ALA A 2 -7.57 45.08 -36.36
CA ALA A 2 -8.88 44.95 -35.71
C ALA A 2 -9.53 43.56 -35.91
N VAL A 3 -8.83 42.62 -36.57
CA VAL A 3 -9.36 41.28 -36.89
C VAL A 3 -8.71 40.18 -36.03
N LEU A 4 -7.54 40.46 -35.42
CA LEU A 4 -6.80 39.46 -34.63
C LEU A 4 -7.21 39.40 -33.15
N THR A 5 -7.93 40.39 -32.63
CA THR A 5 -8.45 40.42 -31.25
C THR A 5 -9.77 39.68 -31.08
N ALA A 6 -10.49 39.37 -32.16
CA ALA A 6 -11.77 38.66 -32.08
C ALA A 6 -11.63 37.13 -32.01
N LEU A 7 -10.50 36.55 -32.46
CA LEU A 7 -10.32 35.10 -32.48
C LEU A 7 -9.84 34.51 -31.15
N VAL A 8 -9.25 35.30 -30.25
CA VAL A 8 -8.79 34.82 -28.94
C VAL A 8 -9.95 34.75 -27.94
N GLY A 9 -11.03 35.49 -28.16
CA GLY A 9 -12.21 35.51 -27.29
C GLY A 9 -13.18 34.33 -27.47
N ALA A 10 -13.15 33.65 -28.61
CA ALA A 10 -14.13 32.62 -28.96
C ALA A 10 -13.70 31.17 -28.61
N LEU A 11 -12.45 30.96 -28.18
CA LEU A 11 -11.92 29.63 -27.81
C LEU A 11 -11.74 29.43 -26.29
N MET A 12 -12.40 30.25 -25.47
CA MET A 12 -12.51 30.09 -24.01
C MET A 12 -13.90 29.54 -23.61
N GLY A 13 -14.61 28.95 -24.57
CA GLY A 13 -15.90 28.31 -24.37
C GLY A 13 -15.78 27.01 -23.58
N ALA A 14 -16.07 27.11 -22.29
CA ALA A 14 -16.56 26.04 -21.44
C ALA A 14 -15.71 24.75 -21.37
N LEU A 15 -14.48 24.86 -20.86
CA LEU A 15 -13.92 23.75 -20.10
C LEU A 15 -14.43 23.88 -18.65
N THR A 16 -15.66 23.43 -18.40
CA THR A 16 -16.11 23.22 -17.02
C THR A 16 -15.23 22.13 -16.43
N LEU A 17 -14.26 22.52 -15.60
CA LEU A 17 -13.58 21.58 -14.71
C LEU A 17 -14.67 20.82 -13.97
N ALA A 18 -14.78 19.52 -14.24
CA ALA A 18 -15.54 18.63 -13.39
C ALA A 18 -15.01 18.86 -11.97
N THR A 19 -15.85 19.43 -11.11
CA THR A 19 -15.53 19.53 -9.70
C THR A 19 -15.24 18.11 -9.24
N PRO A 20 -14.07 17.84 -8.62
CA PRO A 20 -13.83 16.52 -8.08
C PRO A 20 -15.00 16.21 -7.16
N SER A 21 -15.68 15.09 -7.42
CA SER A 21 -16.73 14.60 -6.53
C SER A 21 -16.13 14.62 -5.13
N SER A 22 -16.77 15.40 -4.25
CA SER A 22 -16.35 15.56 -2.86
C SER A 22 -16.03 14.18 -2.33
N ALA A 23 -14.74 13.89 -2.14
CA ALA A 23 -14.31 12.62 -1.58
C ALA A 23 -15.08 12.51 -0.27
N ARG A 24 -15.96 11.53 -0.17
CA ARG A 24 -16.75 11.31 1.03
C ARG A 24 -15.74 11.04 2.14
N VAL A 25 -15.38 12.08 2.89
CA VAL A 25 -14.56 11.96 4.09
C VAL A 25 -15.44 11.16 5.03
N LEU A 26 -15.21 9.84 5.05
CA LEU A 26 -15.80 9.01 6.08
C LEU A 26 -15.37 9.64 7.40
N PRO A 27 -16.31 9.93 8.32
CA PRO A 27 -15.95 10.47 9.60
C PRO A 27 -14.91 9.52 10.19
N ARG A 28 -13.72 10.04 10.48
CA ARG A 28 -12.68 9.28 11.17
C ARG A 28 -13.32 8.84 12.47
N SER A 29 -13.64 7.55 12.57
CA SER A 29 -14.22 6.98 13.77
C SER A 29 -13.32 7.41 14.91
N SER A 30 -13.88 8.07 15.94
CA SER A 30 -13.12 8.34 17.15
C SER A 30 -12.54 6.99 17.57
N LEU A 31 -11.21 6.89 17.59
CA LEU A 31 -10.50 5.68 17.96
C LEU A 31 -10.79 5.41 19.45
N ALA A 32 -11.98 4.89 19.74
CA ALA A 32 -12.33 4.29 21.01
C ALA A 32 -11.63 2.92 21.03
N GLY A 33 -10.32 2.94 21.23
CA GLY A 33 -9.46 1.77 21.16
C GLY A 33 -8.29 1.91 22.12
N THR A 34 -7.83 0.77 22.64
CA THR A 34 -6.57 0.71 23.40
C THR A 34 -5.42 0.69 22.40
N PHE A 35 -4.50 1.65 22.51
CA PHE A 35 -3.29 1.67 21.69
C PHE A 35 -2.22 0.79 22.33
N ALA A 36 -1.58 -0.05 21.53
CA ALA A 36 -0.41 -0.82 21.97
C ALA A 36 0.84 0.06 21.88
N ALA A 37 1.69 0.02 22.92
CA ALA A 37 2.95 0.77 22.95
C ALA A 37 4.07 0.08 22.13
N SER A 38 3.89 -1.20 21.78
CA SER A 38 4.82 -2.00 20.99
C SER A 38 4.07 -3.06 20.19
N ILE A 39 4.74 -3.67 19.22
CA ILE A 39 4.18 -4.76 18.41
C ILE A 39 3.84 -5.98 19.29
N ASP A 40 4.69 -6.31 20.26
CA ASP A 40 4.47 -7.45 21.17
C ASP A 40 3.29 -7.23 22.13
N ALA A 41 2.93 -5.97 22.39
CA ALA A 41 1.77 -5.61 23.22
C ALA A 41 0.45 -5.67 22.44
N CYS A 42 0.49 -6.01 21.15
CA CYS A 42 -0.72 -6.15 20.34
C CYS A 42 -1.54 -7.39 20.76
N PRO A 43 -2.88 -7.30 20.81
CA PRO A 43 -3.72 -8.42 21.19
C PRO A 43 -3.69 -9.52 20.11
N ALA A 44 -3.80 -10.78 20.54
CA ALA A 44 -3.87 -11.92 19.63
C ALA A 44 -5.14 -11.85 18.74
N LEU A 45 -5.03 -12.34 17.51
CA LEU A 45 -6.19 -12.45 16.61
C LEU A 45 -7.13 -13.57 17.08
N PRO A 46 -8.45 -13.35 17.02
CA PRO A 46 -9.41 -14.41 17.29
C PRO A 46 -9.27 -15.55 16.27
N PRO A 47 -9.47 -16.82 16.68
CA PRO A 47 -9.40 -17.95 15.78
C PRO A 47 -10.30 -17.78 14.55
N ARG A 48 -9.83 -18.28 13.42
CA ARG A 48 -10.55 -18.21 12.16
C ARG A 48 -11.58 -19.34 12.11
N THR A 49 -12.82 -19.00 11.77
CA THR A 49 -13.93 -19.96 11.61
C THR A 49 -14.16 -20.39 10.16
N SER A 50 -13.58 -19.67 9.19
CA SER A 50 -13.70 -19.94 7.75
C SER A 50 -12.37 -19.65 7.01
N PRO A 51 -11.97 -20.45 6.01
CA PRO A 51 -10.75 -20.20 5.24
C PRO A 51 -10.71 -18.79 4.61
N PRO A 52 -9.53 -18.17 4.42
CA PRO A 52 -9.42 -16.88 3.77
C PRO A 52 -10.07 -16.92 2.38
N THR A 53 -11.01 -16.02 2.14
CA THR A 53 -11.56 -15.83 0.79
C THR A 53 -10.59 -14.96 0.00
N SER A 54 -9.94 -15.56 -1.00
CA SER A 54 -9.09 -14.82 -1.93
C SER A 54 -9.87 -13.66 -2.55
N VAL A 55 -9.21 -12.51 -2.72
CA VAL A 55 -9.76 -11.30 -3.39
C VAL A 55 -10.16 -11.59 -4.85
N ALA A 56 -9.78 -12.76 -5.39
CA ALA A 56 -10.18 -13.26 -6.71
C ALA A 56 -11.62 -13.84 -6.73
N GLY A 57 -12.59 -13.10 -6.18
CA GLY A 57 -13.99 -13.41 -6.37
C GLY A 57 -14.45 -12.95 -7.76
N LYS A 58 -14.43 -13.85 -8.77
CA LYS A 58 -15.22 -13.62 -9.99
C LYS A 58 -16.67 -13.41 -9.56
N ILE A 59 -17.28 -12.29 -9.94
CA ILE A 59 -18.69 -12.00 -9.66
C ILE A 59 -19.53 -13.09 -10.34
N PRO A 60 -20.19 -14.00 -9.59
CA PRO A 60 -21.07 -14.97 -10.21
C PRO A 60 -22.40 -14.27 -10.53
N VAL A 61 -22.73 -14.15 -11.82
CA VAL A 61 -24.07 -13.70 -12.23
C VAL A 61 -25.04 -14.84 -11.90
N LYS A 62 -25.86 -14.65 -10.86
CA LYS A 62 -26.68 -15.75 -10.31
C LYS A 62 -27.91 -16.06 -11.17
N SER A 63 -28.51 -15.05 -11.82
CA SER A 63 -29.45 -15.24 -12.94
C SER A 63 -29.69 -13.94 -13.72
N ILE A 64 -30.09 -14.08 -14.99
CA ILE A 64 -30.77 -13.04 -15.77
C ILE A 64 -32.19 -13.53 -16.01
N SER A 65 -33.19 -12.76 -15.60
CA SER A 65 -34.60 -13.08 -15.85
C SER A 65 -35.23 -11.97 -16.69
N LEU A 66 -35.75 -12.34 -17.86
CA LEU A 66 -36.50 -11.46 -18.76
C LEU A 66 -37.97 -11.84 -18.68
N TRP A 67 -38.79 -10.99 -18.07
CA TRP A 67 -40.24 -11.15 -18.08
C TRP A 67 -40.84 -10.24 -19.14
N ILE A 68 -41.55 -10.82 -20.11
CA ILE A 68 -42.29 -10.08 -21.13
C ILE A 68 -43.77 -10.14 -20.76
N ALA A 69 -44.27 -9.10 -20.09
CA ALA A 69 -45.70 -8.92 -19.88
C ALA A 69 -46.11 -7.53 -20.39
N ARG A 70 -46.93 -7.51 -21.44
CA ARG A 70 -47.67 -6.33 -21.94
C ARG A 70 -46.84 -5.05 -22.11
N GLY A 71 -45.75 -5.14 -22.87
CA GLY A 71 -45.15 -3.98 -23.55
C GLY A 71 -43.96 -3.29 -22.88
N TRP A 72 -43.46 -3.79 -21.74
CA TRP A 72 -42.25 -3.27 -21.11
C TRP A 72 -41.24 -4.38 -20.82
N THR A 73 -39.99 -4.22 -21.25
CA THR A 73 -38.87 -5.09 -20.90
C THR A 73 -38.24 -4.61 -19.61
N HIS A 74 -38.41 -5.35 -18.51
CA HIS A 74 -37.69 -5.07 -17.27
C HIS A 74 -36.58 -6.11 -17.09
N LEU A 75 -35.34 -5.71 -17.35
CA LEU A 75 -34.16 -6.52 -17.06
C LEU A 75 -33.77 -6.31 -15.59
N THR A 76 -33.85 -7.36 -14.78
CA THR A 76 -33.33 -7.33 -13.40
C THR A 76 -32.02 -8.11 -13.36
N ILE A 77 -30.91 -7.39 -13.21
CA ILE A 77 -29.60 -7.98 -12.94
C ILE A 77 -29.42 -8.05 -11.43
N SER A 78 -29.46 -9.25 -10.86
CA SER A 78 -29.11 -9.44 -9.44
C SER A 78 -27.60 -9.60 -9.32
N HIS A 79 -26.91 -8.53 -8.90
CA HIS A 79 -25.51 -8.62 -8.50
C HIS A 79 -25.42 -9.20 -7.09
N HIS A 80 -24.97 -10.44 -6.99
CA HIS A 80 -24.50 -10.96 -5.70
C HIS A 80 -23.14 -10.32 -5.45
N HIS A 81 -23.10 -9.24 -4.67
CA HIS A 81 -21.84 -8.77 -4.11
C HIS A 81 -21.34 -9.87 -3.18
N PRO A 82 -20.21 -10.53 -3.46
CA PRO A 82 -19.59 -11.37 -2.46
C PRO A 82 -19.32 -10.50 -1.22
N PRO A 83 -19.42 -11.05 0.00
CA PRO A 83 -18.99 -10.33 1.19
C PRO A 83 -17.55 -9.84 0.97
N PRO A 84 -17.18 -8.66 1.50
CA PRO A 84 -15.82 -8.17 1.39
C PRO A 84 -14.85 -9.26 1.88
N PRO A 85 -13.69 -9.43 1.21
CA PRO A 85 -12.73 -10.45 1.63
C PRO A 85 -12.32 -10.21 3.10
N ASP A 86 -12.42 -11.26 3.92
CA ASP A 86 -11.97 -11.26 5.32
C ASP A 86 -10.46 -11.51 5.37
N LEU A 87 -9.69 -10.49 4.93
CA LEU A 87 -8.24 -10.49 4.98
C LEU A 87 -7.76 -10.05 6.36
N ARG A 88 -6.97 -10.90 7.02
CA ARG A 88 -6.41 -10.64 8.35
C ARG A 88 -4.89 -10.51 8.26
N PRO A 89 -4.24 -9.83 9.22
CA PRO A 89 -2.78 -9.74 9.28
C PRO A 89 -2.06 -11.11 9.26
N SER A 90 -2.70 -12.18 9.76
CA SER A 90 -2.15 -13.54 9.74
C SER A 90 -2.10 -14.19 8.35
N ASP A 91 -2.75 -13.61 7.34
CA ASP A 91 -2.87 -14.22 6.00
C ASP A 91 -1.73 -13.83 5.05
N PHE A 92 -0.94 -12.82 5.44
CA PHE A 92 0.18 -12.35 4.64
C PHE A 92 1.31 -13.38 4.68
N LYS A 93 1.93 -13.62 3.52
CA LYS A 93 3.06 -14.56 3.36
C LYS A 93 4.33 -13.88 2.87
N ALA A 94 4.17 -12.76 2.20
CA ALA A 94 5.25 -11.97 1.66
C ALA A 94 5.01 -10.49 1.97
N PHE A 95 6.09 -9.77 2.17
CA PHE A 95 6.10 -8.33 2.31
C PHE A 95 7.05 -7.75 1.26
N ILE A 96 6.58 -6.78 0.47
CA ILE A 96 7.36 -6.13 -0.58
C ILE A 96 7.29 -4.64 -0.33
N ALA A 97 8.44 -3.97 -0.34
CA ALA A 97 8.54 -2.53 -0.20
C ALA A 97 9.17 -1.96 -1.48
N MET A 98 8.52 -0.98 -2.07
CA MET A 98 9.02 -0.25 -3.24
C MET A 98 8.90 1.23 -2.94
N GLY A 99 9.95 2.00 -3.20
CA GLY A 99 9.93 3.42 -2.93
C GLY A 99 11.27 4.10 -3.14
N ASP A 100 11.41 5.24 -2.49
CA ASP A 100 12.56 6.11 -2.54
C ASP A 100 13.45 5.95 -1.28
N SER A 101 14.32 6.93 -1.03
CA SER A 101 15.22 7.00 0.12
C SER A 101 14.52 6.78 1.47
N ILE A 102 13.25 7.19 1.63
CA ILE A 102 12.51 6.98 2.89
C ILE A 102 12.19 5.49 3.07
N THR A 103 11.87 4.79 1.99
CA THR A 103 11.62 3.34 2.02
C THR A 103 12.92 2.56 2.19
N ALA A 104 14.03 3.09 1.65
CA ALA A 104 15.37 2.54 1.88
C ALA A 104 15.84 2.70 3.34
N GLY A 105 15.22 3.60 4.11
CA GLY A 105 15.61 3.88 5.49
C GLY A 105 16.81 4.82 5.58
N PHE A 106 16.97 5.73 4.60
CA PHE A 106 18.05 6.71 4.62
C PHE A 106 17.99 7.59 5.87
N GLY A 107 19.01 7.50 6.72
CA GLY A 107 19.09 8.23 7.99
C GLY A 107 17.98 7.86 8.99
N ALA A 108 17.44 6.64 8.94
CA ALA A 108 16.34 6.24 9.80
C ALA A 108 16.75 6.09 11.28
N GLU A 109 18.03 5.90 11.57
CA GLU A 109 18.57 5.97 12.94
C GLU A 109 18.68 7.40 13.49
N GLY A 110 18.42 8.44 12.68
CA GLY A 110 18.57 9.84 13.07
C GLY A 110 20.02 10.31 13.11
N GLU A 111 20.27 11.49 13.71
CA GLU A 111 21.60 12.09 13.76
C GLU A 111 22.57 11.23 14.58
N GLN A 112 23.59 10.71 13.92
CA GLN A 112 24.64 9.93 14.53
C GLN A 112 25.89 10.78 14.76
N LYS A 113 26.71 10.38 15.73
CA LYS A 113 28.00 11.05 16.00
C LYS A 113 28.98 10.97 14.81
N ASN A 114 28.73 10.04 13.90
CA ASN A 114 29.51 9.83 12.70
C ASN A 114 28.66 10.19 11.49
N ILE A 115 29.02 11.28 10.80
CA ILE A 115 28.33 11.76 9.60
C ILE A 115 28.21 10.71 8.48
N PHE A 116 29.12 9.73 8.46
CA PHE A 116 29.07 8.66 7.46
C PHE A 116 27.95 7.65 7.76
N HIS A 117 27.48 7.60 9.02
CA HIS A 117 26.33 6.78 9.40
C HIS A 117 25.01 7.44 8.99
N ASP A 118 24.96 8.78 8.95
CA ASP A 118 23.79 9.52 8.45
C ASP A 118 23.56 9.31 6.94
N LEU A 119 24.58 8.81 6.23
CA LEU A 119 24.51 8.46 4.81
C LEU A 119 24.18 6.98 4.58
N ASN A 120 23.78 6.26 5.62
CA ASN A 120 23.35 4.88 5.51
C ASN A 120 21.87 4.75 5.20
N GLU A 121 21.54 3.66 4.53
CA GLU A 121 20.19 3.16 4.34
C GLU A 121 19.95 2.02 5.35
N ASP A 122 19.25 2.34 6.44
CA ASP A 122 18.92 1.39 7.49
C ASP A 122 17.70 0.54 7.08
N ARG A 123 17.90 -0.26 6.04
CA ARG A 123 16.89 -1.12 5.40
C ARG A 123 16.16 -1.99 6.41
N GLY A 124 16.85 -2.48 7.43
CA GLY A 124 16.33 -3.37 8.45
C GLY A 124 15.35 -2.73 9.44
N ILE A 125 15.44 -1.41 9.65
CA ILE A 125 14.56 -0.67 10.56
C ILE A 125 13.52 0.20 9.84
N SER A 126 13.62 0.30 8.51
CA SER A 126 12.67 1.05 7.69
C SER A 126 11.21 0.72 8.04
N PHE A 127 10.40 1.74 8.28
CA PHE A 127 9.00 1.58 8.67
C PHE A 127 8.22 0.73 7.64
N SER A 128 8.49 0.95 6.35
CA SER A 128 7.73 0.32 5.29
C SER A 128 8.10 -1.14 5.10
N GLY A 129 9.36 -1.56 5.27
CA GLY A 129 9.81 -2.91 4.88
C GLY A 129 10.84 -3.60 5.78
N GLY A 130 11.25 -2.98 6.89
CA GLY A 130 12.31 -3.50 7.76
C GLY A 130 11.93 -4.76 8.54
N GLY A 131 12.86 -5.70 8.67
CA GLY A 131 12.69 -6.99 9.32
C GLY A 131 13.62 -7.23 10.51
N ASP A 132 14.41 -6.22 10.90
CA ASP A 132 15.34 -6.36 12.02
C ASP A 132 14.59 -6.59 13.35
N PRO A 133 15.15 -7.37 14.27
CA PRO A 133 14.54 -7.59 15.57
C PRO A 133 14.26 -6.28 16.30
N GLY A 134 13.01 -6.09 16.75
CA GLY A 134 12.61 -4.89 17.50
C GLY A 134 12.29 -3.67 16.64
N ALA A 135 12.49 -3.71 15.32
CA ALA A 135 12.10 -2.61 14.45
C ALA A 135 10.57 -2.44 14.44
N VAL A 136 10.11 -1.20 14.62
CA VAL A 136 8.68 -0.83 14.54
C VAL A 136 8.30 -0.62 13.08
N SER A 137 8.22 -1.71 12.33
CA SER A 137 7.91 -1.74 10.90
C SER A 137 6.58 -2.43 10.60
N LEU A 138 6.03 -2.15 9.43
CA LEU A 138 4.86 -2.87 8.92
C LEU A 138 5.15 -4.37 8.79
N ALA A 139 6.32 -4.73 8.27
CA ALA A 139 6.74 -6.11 8.12
C ALA A 139 6.77 -6.87 9.46
N ASN A 140 7.37 -6.30 10.51
CA ASN A 140 7.37 -6.91 11.85
C ASN A 140 5.97 -6.95 12.49
N PHE A 141 5.15 -5.94 12.23
CA PHE A 141 3.76 -5.94 12.67
C PHE A 141 2.99 -7.14 12.09
N PHE A 142 3.08 -7.38 10.77
CA PHE A 142 2.44 -8.55 10.16
C PHE A 142 3.06 -9.86 10.63
N LYS A 143 4.40 -9.90 10.74
CA LYS A 143 5.16 -11.05 11.25
C LYS A 143 4.69 -11.52 12.63
N ASN A 144 4.21 -10.61 13.49
CA ASN A 144 3.67 -10.94 14.81
C ASN A 144 2.40 -11.81 14.75
N TYR A 145 1.63 -11.73 13.65
CA TYR A 145 0.37 -12.47 13.49
C TYR A 145 0.48 -13.70 12.61
N VAL A 146 1.56 -13.82 11.84
CA VAL A 146 1.78 -14.96 10.94
C VAL A 146 2.28 -16.16 11.76
N PRO A 147 1.70 -17.37 11.61
CA PRO A 147 2.15 -18.55 12.32
C PRO A 147 3.65 -18.82 12.12
N GLY A 148 4.39 -18.94 13.23
CA GLY A 148 5.84 -19.17 13.22
C GLY A 148 6.67 -17.96 12.80
N ASN A 149 6.09 -16.75 12.76
CA ASN A 149 6.79 -15.50 12.44
C ASN A 149 7.54 -15.55 11.09
N ASN A 150 7.02 -16.37 10.15
CA ASN A 150 7.67 -16.63 8.88
C ASN A 150 6.99 -15.84 7.76
N ILE A 151 7.51 -14.64 7.50
CA ILE A 151 7.11 -13.80 6.38
C ILE A 151 8.33 -13.55 5.48
N THR A 152 8.19 -13.77 4.19
CA THR A 152 9.27 -13.59 3.22
C THR A 152 9.34 -12.14 2.76
N GLY A 153 10.55 -11.60 2.58
CA GLY A 153 10.74 -10.31 1.91
C GLY A 153 11.12 -9.08 2.76
N PRO A 154 10.89 -9.01 4.09
CA PRO A 154 11.40 -7.89 4.88
C PRO A 154 12.92 -7.75 4.74
N SER A 155 13.40 -6.52 4.56
CA SER A 155 14.83 -6.22 4.47
C SER A 155 15.49 -6.27 5.85
N THR A 156 16.79 -6.54 5.91
CA THR A 156 17.56 -6.59 7.16
C THR A 156 18.83 -5.78 7.08
N GLY A 157 19.35 -5.34 8.22
CA GLY A 157 20.63 -4.65 8.32
C GLY A 157 20.68 -3.30 7.60
N VAL A 158 21.90 -2.91 7.25
CA VAL A 158 22.24 -1.56 6.79
C VAL A 158 23.28 -1.64 5.67
N HIS A 159 23.23 -0.69 4.74
CA HIS A 159 24.31 -0.44 3.81
C HIS A 159 24.40 1.05 3.45
N GLY A 160 25.50 1.47 2.83
CA GLY A 160 25.65 2.85 2.39
C GLY A 160 24.64 3.24 1.31
N VAL A 161 24.36 4.53 1.21
CA VAL A 161 23.44 5.11 0.21
C VAL A 161 23.69 4.61 -1.20
N GLU A 162 22.62 4.20 -1.87
CA GLU A 162 22.63 3.80 -3.25
C GLU A 162 22.07 4.91 -4.13
N LEU A 163 22.93 5.53 -4.93
CA LEU A 163 22.51 6.48 -5.96
C LEU A 163 22.45 5.77 -7.31
N CYS A 164 21.25 5.55 -7.84
CA CYS A 164 21.06 5.03 -9.19
C CYS A 164 20.52 6.12 -10.12
N TYR A 165 21.40 6.69 -10.94
CA TYR A 165 20.98 7.61 -11.99
C TYR A 165 21.75 7.35 -13.29
N GLY A 166 21.10 6.67 -14.23
CA GLY A 166 21.67 6.35 -15.55
C GLY A 166 22.99 5.57 -15.43
N ILE A 167 24.09 6.19 -15.88
CA ILE A 167 25.43 5.55 -15.86
C ILE A 167 26.01 5.39 -14.45
N LEU A 168 25.43 6.06 -13.45
CA LEU A 168 25.86 5.98 -12.05
C LEU A 168 25.31 4.77 -11.32
N CYS A 169 24.58 3.85 -11.98
CA CYS A 169 24.04 2.67 -11.34
C CYS A 169 25.07 1.52 -11.30
N PRO A 170 25.72 1.22 -10.14
CA PRO A 170 26.67 0.11 -10.05
C PRO A 170 26.00 -1.25 -10.28
N ALA A 171 26.76 -2.26 -10.71
CA ALA A 171 26.21 -3.60 -10.92
C ALA A 171 25.76 -4.31 -9.61
N ASN A 172 26.24 -3.85 -8.46
CA ASN A 172 25.99 -4.44 -7.13
C ASN A 172 25.07 -3.56 -6.26
N GLN A 173 24.04 -2.99 -6.89
CA GLN A 173 23.02 -2.18 -6.22
C GLN A 173 22.26 -3.01 -5.18
N TYR A 174 21.49 -3.98 -5.68
CA TYR A 174 20.71 -4.88 -4.84
C TYR A 174 21.61 -5.72 -3.92
N LYS A 175 21.40 -5.57 -2.61
CA LYS A 175 22.02 -6.42 -1.61
C LYS A 175 21.12 -7.61 -1.32
N THR A 176 21.72 -8.72 -0.95
CA THR A 176 20.97 -9.91 -0.50
C THR A 176 20.18 -9.65 0.77
N SER A 177 20.61 -8.68 1.57
CA SER A 177 19.92 -8.19 2.78
C SER A 177 18.65 -7.38 2.48
N ASP A 178 18.50 -6.86 1.26
CA ASP A 178 17.33 -6.07 0.87
C ASP A 178 16.09 -6.93 0.67
N HIS A 179 16.26 -8.22 0.40
CA HIS A 179 15.18 -9.16 0.13
C HIS A 179 14.18 -8.62 -0.91
N PHE A 180 12.97 -8.21 -0.50
CA PHE A 180 11.95 -7.63 -1.39
C PHE A 180 11.76 -6.12 -1.20
N ASN A 181 12.73 -5.45 -0.58
CA ASN A 181 12.82 -4.00 -0.54
C ASN A 181 13.62 -3.50 -1.75
N VAL A 182 12.92 -3.00 -2.76
CA VAL A 182 13.51 -2.45 -3.99
C VAL A 182 13.54 -0.92 -3.97
N ALA A 183 13.70 -0.32 -2.78
CA ALA A 183 13.87 1.11 -2.65
C ALA A 183 15.23 1.60 -3.18
N GLN A 184 15.28 2.85 -3.63
CA GLN A 184 16.50 3.53 -4.05
C GLN A 184 16.53 4.96 -3.50
N SER A 185 17.70 5.48 -3.13
CA SER A 185 17.83 6.85 -2.63
C SER A 185 17.97 7.91 -3.71
#